data_AF-Q4D0G8-F1
#
_entry.id   AF-Q4D0G8-F1
#
_cell.length_a   1.000
_cell.length_b   1.000
_cell.length_c   1.000
_cell.angle_alpha   90.00
_cell.angle_beta   90.00
_cell.angle_gamma   90.00
#
_symmetry.space_group_name_H-M   'P 1'
#
loop_
_entity.id
_entity.type
_entity.pdbx_description
1 polymer ?
#
loop_
_entity_poly.entity_id
_entity_poly.type
_entity_poly.pdbx_seq_one_letter_code
_entity_poly.pdbx_strand_id
1 'polypeptide(L)'
;MGRSNNQLRRSAKAHGRVFVPKKRKSKAYNQMRAMKIRAGQSQPRKLAYKNVISKKGGVTRRKFRSGGYNNSGKFGKAKGAKRNAEKQK
;
A
#
# COMPACT_ATOMS: atom_id res chain seq x y z
N MET A 1 -13.65 -23.88 -27.17
CA MET A 1 -13.76 -22.39 -27.14
C MET A 1 -13.88 -21.91 -25.70
N GLY A 2 -13.16 -20.86 -25.28
CA GLY A 2 -13.15 -20.40 -23.88
C GLY A 2 -14.26 -19.41 -23.52
N ARG A 3 -14.51 -19.21 -22.20
CA ARG A 3 -15.54 -18.30 -21.64
C ARG A 3 -15.53 -16.90 -22.26
N SER A 4 -16.69 -16.26 -22.38
CA SER A 4 -16.85 -14.87 -22.84
C SER A 4 -16.40 -13.85 -21.77
N ASN A 5 -16.10 -12.61 -22.15
CA ASN A 5 -15.73 -11.57 -21.17
C ASN A 5 -16.84 -11.31 -20.14
N ASN A 6 -18.12 -11.38 -20.54
CA ASN A 6 -19.24 -11.23 -19.62
C ASN A 6 -19.32 -12.40 -18.63
N GLN A 7 -19.08 -13.64 -19.09
CA GLN A 7 -19.00 -14.81 -18.22
C GLN A 7 -17.85 -14.68 -17.22
N LEU A 8 -16.66 -14.27 -17.67
CA LEU A 8 -15.50 -14.04 -16.80
C LEU A 8 -15.79 -12.94 -15.75
N ARG A 9 -16.48 -11.88 -16.12
CA ARG A 9 -16.88 -10.81 -15.20
C ARG A 9 -17.86 -11.32 -14.14
N ARG A 10 -18.86 -12.12 -14.53
CA ARG A 10 -19.81 -12.75 -13.59
C ARG A 10 -19.11 -13.71 -12.63
N SER A 11 -18.24 -14.58 -13.14
CA SER A 11 -17.45 -15.49 -12.30
C SER A 11 -16.51 -14.73 -11.34
N ALA A 12 -15.83 -13.69 -11.82
CA ALA A 12 -14.96 -12.87 -10.98
C ALA A 12 -15.75 -12.22 -9.83
N LYS A 13 -16.94 -11.68 -10.12
CA LYS A 13 -17.84 -11.12 -9.11
C LYS A 13 -18.29 -12.19 -8.10
N ALA A 14 -18.68 -13.38 -8.56
CA ALA A 14 -19.12 -14.48 -7.70
C ALA A 14 -18.00 -14.99 -6.76
N HIS A 15 -16.74 -14.98 -7.21
CA HIS A 15 -15.59 -15.42 -6.41
C HIS A 15 -14.89 -14.30 -5.62
N GLY A 16 -15.42 -13.07 -5.63
CA GLY A 16 -14.77 -11.92 -4.97
C GLY A 16 -13.39 -11.56 -5.56
N ARG A 17 -13.13 -11.91 -6.82
CA ARG A 17 -11.86 -11.64 -7.51
C ARG A 17 -11.98 -10.42 -8.43
N VAL A 18 -10.86 -9.74 -8.66
CA VAL A 18 -10.79 -8.66 -9.66
C VAL A 18 -11.01 -9.24 -11.06
N PHE A 19 -11.93 -8.67 -11.83
CA PHE A 19 -12.17 -9.06 -13.21
C PHE A 19 -10.95 -8.74 -14.09
N VAL A 20 -10.42 -9.76 -14.76
CA VAL A 20 -9.36 -9.63 -15.75
C VAL A 20 -9.93 -9.94 -17.14
N PRO A 21 -10.05 -8.95 -18.04
CA PRO A 21 -10.46 -9.17 -19.42
C PRO A 21 -9.53 -10.14 -20.18
N LYS A 22 -10.11 -10.88 -21.14
CA LYS A 22 -9.35 -11.74 -22.07
C LYS A 22 -8.26 -10.95 -22.79
N LYS A 23 -7.17 -11.64 -23.13
CA LYS A 23 -6.15 -11.11 -24.04
C LYS A 23 -6.77 -10.91 -25.43
N ARG A 24 -6.43 -9.81 -26.09
CA ARG A 24 -6.83 -9.57 -27.49
C ARG A 24 -5.95 -10.39 -28.42
N LYS A 25 -6.31 -10.49 -29.71
CA LYS A 25 -5.47 -11.14 -30.72
C LYS A 25 -4.13 -10.40 -30.92
N SER A 26 -4.14 -9.06 -30.83
CA SER A 26 -2.92 -8.25 -31.02
C SER A 26 -1.92 -8.41 -29.87
N LYS A 27 -0.69 -8.84 -30.22
CA LYS A 27 0.45 -8.94 -29.29
C LYS A 27 0.83 -7.57 -28.72
N ALA A 28 0.92 -6.55 -29.58
CA ALA A 28 1.26 -5.18 -29.18
C ALA A 28 0.26 -4.61 -28.16
N TYR A 29 -1.04 -4.81 -28.38
CA TYR A 29 -2.06 -4.38 -27.43
C TYR A 29 -1.91 -5.07 -26.06
N ASN A 30 -1.66 -6.38 -26.06
CA ASN A 30 -1.48 -7.13 -24.81
C ASN A 30 -0.21 -6.71 -24.07
N GLN A 31 0.87 -6.42 -24.79
CA GLN A 31 2.14 -5.91 -24.23
C GLN A 31 1.93 -4.51 -23.62
N MET A 32 1.31 -3.59 -24.36
CA MET A 32 0.98 -2.26 -23.86
C MET A 32 0.08 -2.33 -22.62
N ARG A 33 -0.93 -3.20 -22.63
CA ARG A 33 -1.79 -3.43 -21.47
C ARG A 33 -1.00 -3.93 -20.26
N ALA A 34 -0.10 -4.90 -20.45
CA ALA A 34 0.74 -5.41 -19.37
C ALA A 34 1.65 -4.31 -18.80
N MET A 35 2.24 -3.48 -19.67
CA MET A 35 3.04 -2.33 -19.26
C MET A 35 2.23 -1.32 -18.44
N LYS A 36 1.02 -0.96 -18.89
CA LYS A 36 0.11 -0.05 -18.16
C LYS A 36 -0.27 -0.59 -16.79
N ILE A 37 -0.56 -1.89 -16.68
CA ILE A 37 -0.87 -2.54 -15.40
C ILE A 37 0.34 -2.49 -14.46
N ARG A 38 1.54 -2.82 -14.96
CA ARG A 38 2.79 -2.76 -14.19
C ARG A 38 3.09 -1.33 -13.73
N ALA A 39 2.95 -0.34 -14.60
CA ALA A 39 3.16 1.07 -14.28
C ALA A 39 2.17 1.58 -13.21
N GLY A 40 0.92 1.12 -13.25
CA GLY A 40 -0.08 1.43 -12.22
C GLY A 40 0.23 0.79 -10.86
N GLN A 41 0.84 -0.40 -10.84
CA GLN A 41 1.28 -1.06 -9.61
C GLN A 41 2.55 -0.43 -9.01
N SER A 42 3.43 0.13 -9.83
CA SER A 42 4.67 0.76 -9.39
C SER A 42 4.49 2.15 -8.79
N GLN A 43 3.34 2.80 -9.01
CA GLN A 43 3.05 4.05 -8.31
C GLN A 43 3.00 3.76 -6.80
N PRO A 44 3.67 4.56 -5.95
CA PRO A 44 3.57 4.36 -4.52
C PRO A 44 2.10 4.50 -4.13
N ARG A 45 1.49 3.39 -3.68
CA ARG A 45 0.17 3.45 -3.04
C ARG A 45 0.26 4.55 -2.00
N LYS A 46 -0.69 5.51 -1.99
CA LYS A 46 -0.75 6.56 -0.96
C LYS A 46 -0.54 5.89 0.40
N LEU A 47 0.62 6.10 0.99
CA LEU A 47 0.93 5.48 2.26
C LEU A 47 0.13 6.22 3.32
N ALA A 48 -0.50 5.48 4.24
CA ALA A 48 -1.05 6.08 5.44
C ALA A 48 0.02 6.93 6.12
N TYR A 49 -0.37 8.05 6.73
CA TYR A 49 0.55 8.99 7.39
C TYR A 49 1.56 8.32 8.35
N LYS A 50 1.17 7.19 8.95
CA LYS A 50 1.99 6.39 9.87
C LYS A 50 3.05 5.51 9.20
N ASN A 51 3.12 5.47 7.87
CA ASN A 51 3.99 4.58 7.11
C ASN A 51 4.97 5.40 6.23
N VAL A 52 6.16 4.85 6.00
CA VAL A 52 7.23 5.42 5.15
C VAL A 52 7.94 4.32 4.36
N ILE A 53 8.42 4.64 3.16
CA ILE A 53 9.30 3.74 2.39
C ILE A 53 10.71 3.87 2.98
N SER A 54 11.29 2.75 3.40
CA SER A 54 12.68 2.68 3.83
C SER A 54 13.63 2.80 2.64
N LYS A 55 14.90 3.16 2.88
CA LYS A 55 15.93 3.21 1.82
C LYS A 55 16.08 1.88 1.06
N LYS A 56 15.72 0.74 1.68
CA LYS A 56 15.76 -0.60 1.07
C LYS A 56 14.48 -0.96 0.28
N GLY A 57 13.54 -0.02 0.11
CA GLY A 57 12.29 -0.23 -0.65
C GLY A 57 11.12 -0.82 0.14
N GLY A 58 11.33 -1.31 1.36
CA GLY A 58 10.26 -1.84 2.21
C GLY A 58 9.44 -0.74 2.90
N VAL A 59 8.14 -0.97 3.14
CA VAL A 59 7.29 -0.06 3.92
C VAL A 59 7.49 -0.33 5.42
N THR A 60 7.88 0.69 6.18
CA THR A 60 8.04 0.61 7.64
C THR A 60 7.18 1.67 8.34
N ARG A 61 6.92 1.47 9.63
CA ARG A 61 6.18 2.46 10.43
C ARG A 61 7.05 3.70 10.65
N ARG A 62 6.50 4.88 10.36
CA ARG A 62 7.12 6.17 10.64
C ARG A 62 7.43 6.27 12.13
N LYS A 63 8.71 6.38 12.46
CA LYS A 63 9.15 6.74 13.81
C LYS A 63 9.02 8.25 13.94
N PHE A 64 7.98 8.71 14.62
CA PHE A 64 7.90 10.10 15.02
C PHE A 64 8.95 10.31 16.11
N ARG A 65 9.95 11.15 15.84
CA ARG A 65 10.76 11.70 16.93
C ARG A 65 9.80 12.57 17.73
N SER A 66 9.72 12.38 19.04
CA SER A 66 9.08 13.36 19.90
C SER A 66 9.78 14.68 19.59
N GLY A 67 9.09 15.62 18.93
CA GLY A 67 9.58 16.99 18.84
C GLY A 67 9.94 17.40 20.25
N GLY A 68 11.19 17.81 20.45
CA GLY A 68 11.76 18.02 21.78
C GLY A 68 10.76 18.76 22.67
N TYR A 69 10.43 18.16 23.81
CA TYR A 69 9.80 18.75 24.99
C TYR A 69 8.65 19.77 24.85
N ASN A 70 8.01 19.88 23.68
CA ASN A 70 6.83 20.72 23.54
C ASN A 70 5.64 19.89 24.04
N ASN A 71 5.18 20.22 25.24
CA ASN A 71 4.10 19.54 25.97
C ASN A 71 2.73 19.50 25.23
N SER A 72 2.64 20.10 24.04
CA SER A 72 1.45 20.18 23.19
C SER A 72 1.58 19.30 21.95
N GLY A 73 1.52 17.97 22.11
CA GLY A 73 1.46 17.10 20.93
C GLY A 73 1.18 15.64 21.23
N LYS A 74 0.28 15.04 20.43
CA LYS A 74 -0.10 13.61 20.42
C LYS A 74 1.09 12.64 20.31
N PHE A 75 2.25 13.12 19.86
CA PHE A 75 3.48 12.33 19.68
C PHE A 75 4.57 12.61 20.72
N GLY A 76 4.41 13.61 21.59
CA GLY A 76 5.44 14.04 22.54
C GLY A 76 5.50 13.21 23.83
N LYS A 77 4.36 12.73 24.35
CA LYS A 77 4.31 12.21 25.74
C LYS A 77 4.64 10.72 25.93
N ALA A 78 4.56 9.87 24.92
CA ALA A 78 4.18 8.48 25.23
C ALA A 78 5.31 7.51 25.65
N LYS A 79 6.55 7.64 25.16
CA LYS A 79 7.55 6.56 25.36
C LYS A 79 8.81 6.96 26.11
N GLY A 80 9.39 8.12 25.81
CA GLY A 80 10.56 8.63 26.54
C GLY A 80 10.21 9.04 27.96
N ALA A 81 9.15 9.84 28.13
CA ALA A 81 8.69 10.30 29.45
C ALA A 81 8.25 9.14 30.35
N LYS A 82 7.53 8.15 29.81
CA LYS A 82 7.16 6.94 30.58
C LYS A 82 8.38 6.16 31.07
N ARG A 83 9.39 5.97 30.20
CA ARG A 83 10.60 5.23 30.58
C ARG A 83 11.47 5.97 31.60
N ASN A 84 11.48 7.31 31.59
CA ASN A 84 12.14 8.09 32.63
C ASN A 84 11.34 8.10 33.95
N ALA A 85 10.01 8.15 33.89
CA ALA A 85 9.17 8.03 35.09
C ALA A 85 9.30 6.66 35.76
N GLU A 86 9.47 5.58 34.98
CA GLU A 86 9.78 4.24 35.50
C GLU A 86 11.16 4.14 36.16
N LYS A 87 12.14 4.93 35.73
CA LYS A 87 13.49 4.96 36.33
C LYS A 87 13.59 5.76 37.62
N GLN A 88 12.60 6.61 37.92
CA GLN A 88 12.58 7.44 39.13
C GLN A 88 11.78 6.83 40.28
N LYS A 89 11.26 5.61 40.10
CA LYS A 89 10.78 4.77 41.21
C LYS A 89 11.87 3.79 41.59
#